data_AF-A0A935HIU0-F1
#
_entry.id   AF-A0A935HIU0-F1
#
_cell.length_a   1.000
_cell.length_b   1.000
_cell.length_c   1.000
_cell.angle_alpha   90.00
_cell.angle_beta   90.00
_cell.angle_gamma   90.00
#
_symmetry.space_group_name_H-M   'P 1'
#
loop_
_entity.id
_entity.type
_entity.pdbx_description
1 polymer ?
#
loop_
_entity_poly.entity_id
_entity_poly.type
_entity_poly.pdbx_seq_one_letter_code
_entity_poly.pdbx_strand_id
1 'polypeptide(L)'
;MTAPLDRFRYRLLIALIALMLGGHAHWMPPLYVGWLCAVLAVAGWRARHQVRATDALIRLPLLLATLAALIYTVGSPIGREGGSALLGGLIVLKLFESSGRRDARVITAAALFFCMIGFLFGQGLTLTLYFCAVACACFVTLHVVSSSGDGSWLGLQRDLRRGLRVAGRVVAASIPLTVLAFVFFPRLSSPLWGAPGMPRMARPAFPTGCARAH
;
A
#
# COMPACT_ATOMS: atom_id res chain seq x y z
N MET A 1 -16.80 -6.33 -23.08
CA MET A 1 -16.24 -7.34 -22.15
C MET A 1 -14.73 -7.16 -22.08
N THR A 2 -14.15 -6.87 -20.92
CA THR A 2 -12.67 -6.76 -20.81
C THR A 2 -12.05 -8.14 -20.81
N ALA A 3 -10.94 -8.33 -21.52
CA ALA A 3 -10.25 -9.62 -21.58
C ALA A 3 -9.98 -10.19 -20.16
N PRO A 4 -10.14 -11.51 -19.97
CA PRO A 4 -9.91 -12.17 -18.68
C PRO A 4 -8.45 -11.99 -18.24
N LEU A 5 -8.24 -11.95 -16.93
CA LEU A 5 -6.91 -11.83 -16.34
C LEU A 5 -6.25 -13.22 -16.30
N ASP A 6 -5.05 -13.35 -16.87
CA ASP A 6 -4.29 -14.59 -16.81
C ASP A 6 -3.70 -14.85 -15.41
N ARG A 7 -3.42 -16.12 -15.13
CA ARG A 7 -2.90 -16.58 -13.83
C ARG A 7 -1.61 -15.88 -13.41
N PHE A 8 -0.76 -15.49 -14.37
CA PHE A 8 0.53 -14.89 -14.05
C PHE A 8 0.37 -13.43 -13.66
N ARG A 9 -0.44 -12.66 -14.39
CA ARG A 9 -0.82 -11.29 -14.00
C ARG A 9 -1.57 -11.26 -12.68
N TYR A 10 -2.43 -12.26 -12.38
CA TYR A 10 -3.09 -12.35 -11.07
C TYR A 10 -2.09 -12.61 -9.93
N ARG A 11 -1.12 -13.51 -10.13
CA ARG A 11 -0.05 -13.75 -9.14
C ARG A 11 0.83 -12.51 -8.94
N LEU A 12 1.06 -11.73 -9.99
CA LEU A 12 1.76 -10.45 -9.88
C LEU A 12 1.00 -9.45 -9.00
N LEU A 13 -0.33 -9.36 -9.14
CA LEU A 13 -1.16 -8.54 -8.26
C LEU A 13 -1.12 -8.99 -6.80
N ILE A 14 -1.19 -10.31 -6.56
CA ILE A 14 -1.03 -10.86 -5.20
C ILE A 14 0.32 -10.45 -4.60
N ALA A 15 1.40 -10.62 -5.37
CA ALA A 15 2.75 -10.25 -4.91
C ALA A 15 2.86 -8.74 -4.62
N LEU A 16 2.24 -7.90 -5.45
CA LEU A 16 2.20 -6.46 -5.25
C LEU A 16 1.47 -6.09 -3.96
N ILE A 17 0.29 -6.67 -3.72
CA ILE A 17 -0.51 -6.42 -2.51
C ILE A 17 0.23 -6.95 -1.27
N ALA A 18 0.91 -8.09 -1.37
CA ALA A 18 1.72 -8.63 -0.28
C ALA A 18 2.88 -7.69 0.09
N LEU A 19 3.59 -7.16 -0.90
CA LEU A 19 4.65 -6.17 -0.69
C LEU A 19 4.07 -4.90 -0.06
N MET A 20 2.94 -4.43 -0.56
CA MET A 20 2.25 -3.27 0.03
C MET A 20 1.89 -3.49 1.51
N LEU A 21 1.31 -4.64 1.86
CA LEU A 21 0.98 -5.01 3.25
C LEU A 21 2.22 -5.08 4.14
N GLY A 22 3.33 -5.62 3.63
CA GLY A 22 4.60 -5.70 4.36
C GLY A 22 5.09 -4.33 4.86
N GLY A 23 4.96 -3.28 4.06
CA GLY A 23 5.33 -1.92 4.47
C GLY A 23 4.42 -1.31 5.53
N HIS A 24 3.15 -1.74 5.61
CA HIS A 24 2.18 -1.23 6.57
C HIS A 24 2.10 -2.09 7.85
N ALA A 25 2.76 -3.24 7.89
CA ALA A 25 2.79 -4.14 9.04
C ALA A 25 3.38 -3.52 10.31
N HIS A 26 4.21 -2.47 10.16
CA HIS A 26 4.87 -1.84 11.30
C HIS A 26 3.94 -1.01 12.19
N TRP A 27 2.88 -0.41 11.62
CA TRP A 27 1.99 0.51 12.35
C TRP A 27 0.57 -0.04 12.52
N MET A 28 0.16 -1.01 11.70
CA MET A 28 -1.13 -1.68 11.86
C MET A 28 -1.11 -2.73 12.98
N PRO A 29 -2.24 -2.97 13.68
CA PRO A 29 -2.35 -4.06 14.64
C PRO A 29 -1.96 -5.41 14.01
N PRO A 30 -1.06 -6.20 14.62
CA PRO A 30 -0.56 -7.46 14.04
C PRO A 30 -1.66 -8.46 13.73
N LEU A 31 -2.72 -8.49 14.55
CA LEU A 31 -3.89 -9.36 14.33
C LEU A 31 -4.61 -9.02 13.02
N TYR A 32 -4.79 -7.74 12.72
CA TYR A 32 -5.46 -7.30 11.49
C TYR A 32 -4.60 -7.59 10.26
N VAL A 33 -3.29 -7.32 10.35
CA VAL A 33 -2.34 -7.68 9.29
C VAL A 33 -2.32 -9.19 9.07
N GLY A 34 -2.34 -9.99 10.14
CA GLY A 34 -2.44 -11.44 10.08
C GLY A 34 -3.70 -11.92 9.37
N TRP A 35 -4.86 -11.32 9.67
CA TRP A 35 -6.10 -11.56 8.96
C TRP A 35 -5.98 -11.26 7.45
N LEU A 36 -5.49 -10.08 7.08
CA LEU A 36 -5.32 -9.71 5.67
C LEU A 36 -4.34 -10.63 4.93
N CYS A 37 -3.24 -11.03 5.59
CA CYS A 37 -2.29 -12.01 5.06
C CYS A 37 -2.94 -13.39 4.86
N ALA A 38 -3.78 -13.85 5.79
CA ALA A 38 -4.51 -15.10 5.65
C ALA A 38 -5.48 -15.05 4.46
N VAL A 39 -6.25 -13.95 4.33
CA VAL A 39 -7.14 -13.73 3.20
C VAL A 39 -6.36 -13.72 1.87
N LEU A 40 -5.21 -13.04 1.83
CA LEU A 40 -4.35 -13.00 0.64
C LEU A 40 -3.75 -14.38 0.32
N ALA A 41 -3.38 -15.17 1.34
CA ALA A 41 -2.90 -16.54 1.16
C ALA A 41 -3.98 -17.45 0.57
N VAL A 42 -5.25 -17.30 0.99
CA VAL A 42 -6.40 -17.99 0.39
C VAL A 42 -6.57 -17.59 -1.09
N ALA A 43 -6.42 -16.30 -1.43
CA ALA A 43 -6.45 -15.86 -2.82
C ALA A 43 -5.34 -16.54 -3.66
N GLY A 44 -4.13 -16.63 -3.11
CA GLY A 44 -2.99 -17.31 -3.73
C GLY A 44 -3.19 -18.81 -3.90
N TRP A 45 -3.77 -19.47 -2.89
CA TRP A 45 -4.12 -20.89 -2.95
C TRP A 45 -5.16 -21.15 -4.06
N ARG A 46 -6.24 -20.35 -4.12
CA ARG A 46 -7.25 -20.46 -5.18
C ARG A 46 -6.67 -20.26 -6.57
N ALA A 47 -5.78 -19.27 -6.73
CA ALA A 47 -5.08 -19.01 -7.99
C ALA A 47 -4.17 -20.16 -8.44
N ARG A 48 -3.70 -21.00 -7.50
CA ARG A 48 -2.93 -22.21 -7.83
C ARG A 48 -3.85 -23.37 -8.24
N HIS A 49 -5.01 -23.50 -7.59
CA HIS A 49 -5.95 -24.59 -7.81
C HIS A 49 -7.05 -24.32 -8.86
N GLN A 50 -7.00 -23.19 -9.58
CA GLN A 50 -7.97 -22.84 -10.64
C GLN A 50 -9.43 -22.83 -10.15
N VAL A 51 -9.64 -22.54 -8.86
CA VAL A 51 -10.99 -22.48 -8.28
C VAL A 51 -11.70 -21.29 -8.90
N ARG A 52 -12.89 -21.53 -9.47
CA ARG A 52 -13.73 -20.54 -10.15
C ARG A 52 -14.00 -19.30 -9.29
N ALA A 53 -14.47 -18.26 -9.97
CA ALA A 53 -14.82 -16.95 -9.39
C ALA A 53 -15.62 -17.11 -8.08
N THR A 54 -15.30 -16.27 -7.11
CA THR A 54 -15.95 -16.28 -5.81
C THR A 54 -17.39 -15.81 -5.93
N ASP A 55 -18.35 -16.65 -5.56
CA ASP A 55 -19.76 -16.23 -5.50
C ASP A 55 -19.91 -15.06 -4.51
N ALA A 56 -20.88 -14.19 -4.79
CA ALA A 56 -21.20 -13.06 -3.91
C ALA A 56 -21.45 -13.50 -2.46
N LEU A 57 -21.94 -14.73 -2.28
CA LEU A 57 -22.21 -15.37 -1.00
C LEU A 57 -20.95 -15.59 -0.14
N ILE A 58 -19.77 -15.75 -0.73
CA ILE A 58 -18.50 -15.89 0.00
C ILE A 58 -17.84 -14.51 0.19
N ARG A 59 -18.09 -13.57 -0.72
CA ARG A 59 -17.51 -12.21 -0.63
C ARG A 59 -18.13 -11.40 0.51
N LEU A 60 -19.45 -11.48 0.67
CA LEU A 60 -20.17 -10.77 1.72
C LEU A 60 -19.68 -11.12 3.14
N PRO A 61 -19.57 -12.40 3.55
CA PRO A 61 -19.04 -12.74 4.87
C PRO A 61 -17.57 -12.36 5.01
N LEU A 62 -16.76 -12.41 3.94
CA LEU A 62 -15.36 -11.99 3.99
C LEU A 62 -15.23 -10.48 4.22
N LEU A 63 -16.11 -9.68 3.60
CA LEU A 63 -16.22 -8.24 3.84
C LEU A 63 -16.62 -7.96 5.30
N LEU A 64 -17.68 -8.62 5.78
CA LEU A 64 -18.14 -8.46 7.16
C LEU A 64 -17.07 -8.88 8.18
N ALA A 65 -16.39 -10.00 7.94
CA ALA A 65 -15.29 -10.46 8.80
C ALA A 65 -14.11 -9.49 8.80
N THR A 66 -13.76 -8.91 7.64
CA THR A 66 -12.69 -7.90 7.55
C THR A 66 -13.07 -6.61 8.27
N LEU A 67 -14.33 -6.19 8.19
CA LEU A 67 -14.83 -5.02 8.92
C LEU A 67 -14.88 -5.29 10.43
N ALA A 68 -15.35 -6.47 10.85
CA ALA A 68 -15.37 -6.87 12.25
C ALA A 68 -13.96 -6.95 12.84
N ALA A 69 -13.00 -7.53 12.11
CA ALA A 69 -11.60 -7.56 12.52
C ALA A 69 -11.02 -6.15 12.66
N LEU A 70 -11.38 -5.22 11.77
CA LEU A 70 -10.97 -3.82 11.87
C LEU A 70 -11.56 -3.15 13.11
N ILE A 71 -12.85 -3.28 13.35
CA ILE A 71 -13.52 -2.68 14.52
C ILE A 71 -12.94 -3.26 15.82
N TYR A 72 -12.68 -4.57 15.84
CA TYR A 72 -12.10 -5.23 17.01
C TYR A 72 -10.66 -4.77 17.30
N THR A 73 -9.85 -4.50 16.28
CA THR A 73 -8.42 -4.20 16.44
C THR A 73 -8.08 -2.71 16.48
N VAL A 74 -8.75 -1.90 15.66
CA VAL A 74 -8.52 -0.45 15.50
C VAL A 74 -9.61 0.37 16.20
N GLY A 75 -10.75 -0.24 16.55
CA GLY A 75 -11.86 0.43 17.22
C GLY A 75 -12.81 1.12 16.24
N SER A 76 -12.32 2.13 15.51
CA SER A 76 -13.14 2.93 14.59
C SER A 76 -12.54 3.00 13.18
N PRO A 77 -13.36 2.88 12.12
CA PRO A 77 -12.93 3.15 10.74
C PRO A 77 -12.73 4.65 10.48
N ILE A 78 -13.23 5.52 11.36
CA ILE A 78 -13.10 6.98 11.22
C ILE A 78 -11.77 7.41 11.82
N GLY A 79 -10.97 8.11 11.02
CA GLY A 79 -9.65 8.59 11.41
C GLY A 79 -8.56 8.06 10.48
N ARG A 80 -7.33 8.53 10.71
CA ARG A 80 -6.18 8.21 9.86
C ARG A 80 -5.88 6.70 9.87
N GLU A 81 -5.84 6.08 11.05
CA GLU A 81 -5.53 4.66 11.24
C GLU A 81 -6.68 3.75 10.77
N GLY A 82 -7.93 4.09 11.11
CA GLY A 82 -9.11 3.35 10.67
C GLY A 82 -9.30 3.38 9.15
N GLY A 83 -9.21 4.56 8.53
CA GLY A 83 -9.45 4.72 7.09
C GLY A 83 -8.39 4.03 6.23
N SER A 84 -7.15 4.03 6.69
CA SER A 84 -6.05 3.30 6.05
C SER A 84 -6.20 1.79 6.23
N ALA A 85 -6.51 1.29 7.44
CA ALA A 85 -6.84 -0.12 7.65
C ALA A 85 -8.01 -0.59 6.76
N LEU A 86 -9.07 0.22 6.68
CA LEU A 86 -10.23 -0.06 5.86
C LEU A 86 -9.86 -0.14 4.37
N LEU A 87 -9.08 0.83 3.87
CA LEU A 87 -8.63 0.82 2.48
C LEU A 87 -7.75 -0.39 2.18
N GLY A 88 -6.82 -0.75 3.07
CA GLY A 88 -5.99 -1.95 2.94
C GLY A 88 -6.85 -3.22 2.85
N GLY A 89 -7.86 -3.34 3.73
CA GLY A 89 -8.82 -4.43 3.70
C GLY A 89 -9.65 -4.46 2.41
N LEU A 90 -10.13 -3.32 1.95
CA LEU A 90 -10.89 -3.21 0.70
C LEU A 90 -10.05 -3.60 -0.52
N ILE A 91 -8.76 -3.22 -0.57
CA ILE A 91 -7.85 -3.63 -1.66
C ILE A 91 -7.70 -5.15 -1.70
N VAL A 92 -7.49 -5.78 -0.54
CA VAL A 92 -7.37 -7.25 -0.42
C VAL A 92 -8.67 -7.94 -0.82
N LEU A 93 -9.82 -7.43 -0.40
CA LEU A 93 -11.13 -7.97 -0.78
C LEU A 93 -11.43 -7.77 -2.27
N LYS A 94 -11.06 -6.62 -2.85
CA LYS A 94 -11.25 -6.31 -4.27
C LYS A 94 -10.54 -7.32 -5.18
N LEU A 95 -9.45 -7.90 -4.69
CA LEU A 95 -8.73 -8.96 -5.40
C LEU A 95 -9.61 -10.21 -5.64
N PHE A 96 -10.58 -10.51 -4.76
CA PHE A 96 -11.53 -11.62 -4.91
C PHE A 96 -12.70 -11.30 -5.86
N GLU A 97 -12.94 -10.03 -6.14
CA GLU A 97 -13.90 -9.55 -7.12
C GLU A 97 -13.31 -9.45 -8.53
N SER A 98 -11.99 -9.41 -8.62
CA SER A 98 -11.26 -9.13 -9.85
C SER A 98 -11.52 -10.18 -10.92
N SER A 99 -12.28 -9.79 -11.94
CA SER A 99 -12.62 -10.69 -13.04
C SER A 99 -11.94 -10.27 -14.35
N GLY A 100 -11.51 -9.00 -14.44
CA GLY A 100 -10.91 -8.46 -15.66
C GLY A 100 -9.74 -7.51 -15.44
N ARG A 101 -9.14 -7.12 -16.57
CA ARG A 101 -7.99 -6.20 -16.61
C ARG A 101 -8.35 -4.80 -16.11
N ARG A 102 -9.60 -4.37 -16.26
CA ARG A 102 -10.08 -3.09 -15.71
C ARG A 102 -9.97 -3.08 -14.19
N ASP A 103 -10.42 -4.15 -13.53
CA ASP A 103 -10.38 -4.28 -12.07
C ASP A 103 -8.93 -4.31 -11.58
N ALA A 104 -8.07 -5.06 -12.26
CA ALA A 104 -6.64 -5.11 -11.97
C ALA A 104 -5.96 -3.72 -12.02
N ARG A 105 -6.34 -2.86 -12.98
CA ARG A 105 -5.83 -1.47 -13.02
C ARG A 105 -6.33 -0.64 -11.84
N VAL A 106 -7.61 -0.78 -11.48
CA VAL A 106 -8.20 -0.09 -10.32
C VAL A 106 -7.51 -0.51 -9.02
N ILE A 107 -7.26 -1.82 -8.84
CA ILE A 107 -6.53 -2.34 -7.69
C ILE A 107 -5.10 -1.82 -7.65
N THR A 108 -4.41 -1.80 -8.78
CA THR A 108 -3.04 -1.27 -8.86
C THR A 108 -3.01 0.22 -8.51
N ALA A 109 -3.99 1.00 -8.98
CA ALA A 109 -4.14 2.41 -8.63
C ALA A 109 -4.48 2.61 -7.14
N ALA A 110 -5.34 1.76 -6.57
CA ALA A 110 -5.64 1.79 -5.15
C ALA A 110 -4.42 1.42 -4.28
N ALA A 111 -3.58 0.48 -4.73
CA ALA A 111 -2.32 0.14 -4.07
C ALA A 111 -1.31 1.29 -4.11
N LEU A 112 -1.23 2.03 -5.24
CA LEU A 112 -0.44 3.27 -5.33
C LEU A 112 -0.91 4.31 -4.33
N PHE A 113 -2.22 4.54 -4.25
CA PHE A 113 -2.81 5.46 -3.28
C PHE A 113 -2.53 5.02 -1.85
N PHE A 114 -2.61 3.72 -1.57
CA PHE A 114 -2.29 3.19 -0.24
C PHE A 114 -0.80 3.35 0.11
N CYS A 115 0.12 3.23 -0.85
CA CYS A 115 1.53 3.59 -0.62
C CYS A 115 1.70 5.06 -0.21
N MET A 116 0.94 5.98 -0.82
CA MET A 116 0.92 7.39 -0.40
C MET A 116 0.48 7.55 1.07
N ILE A 117 -0.49 6.77 1.51
CA ILE A 117 -0.92 6.77 2.91
C ILE A 117 0.22 6.32 3.83
N GLY A 118 1.01 5.32 3.43
CA GLY A 118 2.18 4.87 4.20
C GLY A 118 3.16 6.01 4.54
N PHE A 119 3.35 6.97 3.62
CA PHE A 119 4.19 8.15 3.86
C PHE A 119 3.61 9.12 4.91
N LEU A 120 2.31 9.09 5.17
CA LEU A 120 1.66 9.91 6.20
C LEU A 120 1.99 9.43 7.62
N PHE A 121 2.36 8.15 7.77
CA PHE A 121 2.63 7.54 9.07
C PHE A 121 4.10 7.58 9.47
N GLY A 122 5.05 7.56 8.52
CA GLY A 122 6.47 7.49 8.84
C GLY A 122 7.36 8.20 7.82
N GLN A 123 8.34 8.94 8.33
CA GLN A 123 9.31 9.71 7.54
C GLN A 123 10.72 9.07 7.51
N GLY A 124 10.82 7.77 7.77
CA GLY A 124 12.10 7.06 7.73
C GLY A 124 12.64 6.90 6.30
N LEU A 125 13.95 7.04 6.13
CA LEU A 125 14.61 6.84 4.83
C LEU A 125 14.36 5.42 4.28
N THR A 126 14.48 4.39 5.13
CA THR A 126 14.25 2.99 4.76
C THR A 126 12.82 2.76 4.29
N LEU A 127 11.83 3.28 5.02
CA LEU A 127 10.41 3.17 4.66
C LEU A 127 10.10 3.91 3.36
N THR A 128 10.76 5.06 3.16
CA THR A 128 10.65 5.86 1.93
C THR A 128 11.17 5.08 0.72
N LEU A 129 12.38 4.53 0.82
CA LEU A 129 12.97 3.70 -0.24
C LEU A 129 12.09 2.47 -0.54
N TYR A 130 11.53 1.86 0.51
CA TYR A 130 10.61 0.74 0.37
C TYR A 130 9.36 1.13 -0.42
N PHE A 131 8.63 2.17 -0.02
CA PHE A 131 7.42 2.59 -0.74
C PHE A 131 7.72 3.15 -2.13
N CYS A 132 8.90 3.74 -2.36
CA CYS A 132 9.35 4.07 -3.71
C CYS A 132 9.52 2.80 -4.58
N ALA A 133 10.10 1.73 -4.04
CA ALA A 133 10.20 0.45 -4.74
C ALA A 133 8.82 -0.18 -5.00
N VAL A 134 7.90 -0.11 -4.03
CA VAL A 134 6.51 -0.56 -4.20
C VAL A 134 5.78 0.26 -5.27
N ALA A 135 5.96 1.58 -5.28
CA ALA A 135 5.38 2.45 -6.30
C ALA A 135 5.93 2.12 -7.70
N CYS A 136 7.24 1.86 -7.81
CA CYS A 136 7.83 1.36 -9.06
C CYS A 136 7.20 0.03 -9.48
N ALA A 137 7.03 -0.91 -8.55
CA ALA A 137 6.37 -2.19 -8.82
C ALA A 137 4.91 -2.00 -9.27
N CYS A 138 4.19 -1.01 -8.73
CA CYS A 138 2.85 -0.64 -9.21
C CYS A 138 2.88 -0.14 -10.66
N PHE A 139 3.82 0.75 -11.04
CA PHE A 139 3.95 1.22 -12.41
C PHE A 139 4.26 0.07 -13.39
N VAL A 140 5.17 -0.84 -13.01
CA VAL A 140 5.46 -2.05 -13.77
C VAL A 140 4.21 -2.91 -13.92
N THR A 141 3.48 -3.13 -12.84
CA THR A 141 2.24 -3.93 -12.84
C THR A 141 1.16 -3.29 -13.71
N LEU A 142 1.01 -1.97 -13.67
CA LEU A 142 0.05 -1.24 -14.49
C LEU A 142 0.37 -1.40 -15.98
N HIS A 143 1.65 -1.33 -16.36
CA HIS A 143 2.10 -1.60 -17.72
C HIS A 143 1.77 -3.04 -18.15
N VAL A 144 2.10 -4.03 -17.31
CA VAL A 144 1.89 -5.46 -17.59
C VAL A 144 0.40 -5.80 -17.72
N VAL A 145 -0.45 -5.26 -16.86
CA VAL A 145 -1.91 -5.43 -16.92
C VAL A 145 -2.50 -4.78 -18.17
N SER A 146 -1.91 -3.69 -18.63
CA SER A 146 -2.36 -2.96 -19.84
C SER A 146 -1.84 -3.55 -21.16
N SER A 147 -0.73 -4.29 -21.14
CA SER A 147 -0.11 -4.88 -22.34
C SER A 147 -0.92 -6.06 -22.88
N SER A 148 -1.31 -6.05 -24.16
CA SER A 148 -2.10 -7.13 -24.81
C SER A 148 -1.37 -8.48 -24.98
N GLY A 149 -0.30 -8.74 -24.23
CA GLY A 149 0.52 -9.95 -24.33
C GLY A 149 -0.28 -11.25 -24.29
N ASP A 150 0.31 -12.24 -24.94
CA ASP A 150 -0.11 -13.60 -25.31
C ASP A 150 -0.41 -14.56 -24.14
N GLY A 151 -0.39 -14.08 -22.89
CA GLY A 151 -0.70 -14.87 -21.69
C GLY A 151 0.33 -15.97 -21.36
N SER A 152 1.38 -16.09 -22.17
CA SER A 152 2.50 -17.00 -21.96
C SER A 152 3.44 -16.49 -20.87
N TRP A 153 4.18 -17.41 -20.23
CA TRP A 153 5.19 -17.04 -19.24
C TRP A 153 6.30 -16.16 -19.84
N LEU A 154 6.72 -16.48 -21.06
CA LEU A 154 7.69 -15.69 -21.82
C LEU A 154 7.14 -14.29 -22.15
N GLY A 155 5.85 -14.19 -22.52
CA GLY A 155 5.16 -12.93 -22.72
C GLY A 155 5.17 -12.05 -21.47
N LEU A 156 4.85 -12.62 -20.30
CA LEU A 156 4.92 -11.93 -19.02
C LEU A 156 6.32 -11.39 -18.73
N GLN A 157 7.37 -12.21 -18.93
CA GLN A 157 8.75 -11.78 -18.68
C GLN A 157 9.16 -10.61 -19.59
N ARG A 158 8.76 -10.63 -20.86
CA ARG A 158 8.99 -9.50 -21.78
C ARG A 158 8.25 -8.25 -21.33
N ASP A 159 6.98 -8.38 -20.95
CA ASP A 159 6.15 -7.28 -20.43
C ASP A 159 6.74 -6.69 -19.15
N LEU A 160 7.27 -7.52 -18.24
CA LEU A 160 7.94 -7.09 -17.01
C LEU A 160 9.20 -6.28 -17.32
N ARG A 161 10.05 -6.76 -18.23
CA ARG A 161 11.28 -6.06 -18.66
C ARG A 161 10.97 -4.74 -19.37
N ARG A 162 9.88 -4.67 -20.14
CA ARG A 162 9.41 -3.43 -20.76
C ARG A 162 8.87 -2.47 -19.70
N GLY A 163 8.03 -2.96 -18.81
CA GLY A 163 7.49 -2.19 -17.69
C GLY A 163 8.58 -1.61 -16.81
N LEU A 164 9.63 -2.38 -16.49
CA LEU A 164 10.76 -1.89 -15.69
C LEU A 164 11.55 -0.80 -16.41
N ARG A 165 11.74 -0.91 -17.72
CA ARG A 165 12.37 0.16 -18.53
C ARG A 165 11.51 1.43 -18.55
N VAL A 166 10.20 1.30 -18.68
CA VAL A 166 9.27 2.43 -18.64
C VAL A 166 9.29 3.09 -17.26
N ALA A 167 9.15 2.30 -16.18
CA ALA A 167 9.23 2.80 -14.81
C ALA A 167 10.57 3.48 -14.53
N GLY A 168 11.69 2.91 -14.98
CA GLY A 168 13.01 3.50 -14.86
C GLY A 168 13.14 4.85 -15.58
N ARG A 169 12.56 4.99 -16.77
CA ARG A 169 12.52 6.28 -17.49
C ARG A 169 11.68 7.32 -16.75
N VAL A 170 10.53 6.91 -16.21
CA VAL A 170 9.68 7.80 -15.41
C VAL A 170 10.43 8.28 -14.17
N VAL A 171 11.08 7.36 -13.43
CA VAL A 171 11.90 7.72 -12.27
C VAL A 171 13.04 8.66 -12.66
N ALA A 172 13.76 8.37 -13.75
CA ALA A 172 14.83 9.23 -14.25
C ALA A 172 14.32 10.63 -14.63
N ALA A 173 13.14 10.72 -15.25
CA ALA A 173 12.49 12.00 -15.56
C ALA A 173 11.98 12.75 -14.32
N SER A 174 11.64 12.03 -13.24
CA SER A 174 11.24 12.63 -11.97
C SER A 174 12.40 13.25 -11.19
N ILE A 175 13.64 12.77 -11.36
CA ILE A 175 14.82 13.33 -10.67
C ILE A 175 15.02 14.83 -10.96
N PRO A 176 15.10 15.30 -12.23
CA PRO A 176 15.30 16.71 -12.50
C PRO A 176 14.13 17.55 -11.99
N LEU A 177 12.90 17.05 -12.11
CA LEU A 177 11.73 17.72 -11.56
C LEU A 177 11.80 17.85 -10.03
N THR A 178 12.30 16.82 -9.34
CA THR A 178 12.50 16.82 -7.89
C THR A 178 13.58 17.82 -7.49
N VAL A 179 14.71 17.87 -8.20
CA VAL A 179 15.77 18.87 -7.97
C VAL A 179 15.22 20.28 -8.18
N LEU A 180 14.48 20.50 -9.27
CA LEU A 180 13.84 21.77 -9.58
C LEU A 180 12.89 22.18 -8.45
N ALA A 181 12.00 21.28 -8.04
CA ALA A 181 11.07 21.53 -6.93
C ALA A 181 11.83 21.84 -5.63
N PHE A 182 12.95 21.18 -5.35
CA PHE A 182 13.75 21.42 -4.15
C PHE A 182 14.46 22.77 -4.16
N VAL A 183 14.90 23.24 -5.33
CA VAL A 183 15.52 24.55 -5.53
C VAL A 183 14.49 25.67 -5.44
N PHE A 184 13.31 25.52 -6.06
CA PHE A 184 12.25 26.53 -6.04
C PHE A 184 11.44 26.54 -4.74
N PHE A 185 11.28 25.38 -4.10
CA PHE A 185 10.57 25.21 -2.83
C PHE A 185 11.51 24.58 -1.80
N PRO A 186 12.51 25.31 -1.29
CA PRO A 186 13.36 24.83 -0.22
C PRO A 186 12.48 24.48 0.98
N ARG A 187 12.49 23.19 1.36
CA ARG A 187 11.79 22.58 2.51
C ARG A 187 11.49 23.60 3.62
N LEU A 188 10.24 24.06 3.65
CA LEU A 188 9.74 24.95 4.69
C LEU A 188 9.93 24.27 6.04
N SER A 189 10.76 24.85 6.90
CA SER A 189 11.17 24.31 8.20
C SER A 189 10.03 24.20 9.22
N SER A 190 8.83 24.71 8.86
CA SER A 190 7.61 24.52 9.61
C SER A 190 6.48 24.08 8.67
N PRO A 191 5.62 23.14 9.10
CA PRO A 191 4.42 22.81 8.35
C PRO A 191 3.55 24.07 8.21
N LEU A 192 3.17 24.42 6.97
CA LEU A 192 2.26 25.53 6.67
C LEU A 192 0.88 25.39 7.35
N TRP A 193 0.55 24.17 7.75
CA TRP A 193 -0.69 23.76 8.42
C TRP A 193 -0.49 23.56 9.93
N GLY A 194 0.70 23.86 10.45
CA GLY A 194 0.97 23.84 11.88
C GLY A 194 0.25 24.99 12.55
N ALA A 195 -0.63 24.69 13.51
CA ALA A 195 -1.22 25.71 14.37
C ALA A 195 -0.11 26.57 15.00
N PRO A 196 -0.26 27.90 15.06
CA PRO A 196 0.72 28.77 15.71
C PRO A 196 0.90 28.34 17.18
N GLY A 197 2.13 27.96 17.56
CA GLY A 197 2.52 27.91 18.97
C GLY A 197 2.45 26.57 19.69
N MET A 198 2.77 25.43 19.06
CA MET A 198 3.18 24.26 19.86
C MET A 198 4.61 24.50 20.36
N PRO A 199 4.83 24.83 21.66
CA PRO A 199 6.18 25.03 22.17
C PRO A 199 6.89 23.68 22.12
N ARG A 200 8.20 23.70 21.82
CA ARG A 200 9.09 22.61 22.24
C ARG A 200 8.75 22.31 23.70
N MET A 201 8.27 21.11 23.98
CA MET A 201 8.33 20.56 25.34
C MET A 201 9.83 20.49 25.69
N ALA A 202 10.36 21.62 26.17
CA ALA A 202 11.55 21.65 26.97
C ALA A 202 11.23 20.77 28.18
N ARG A 203 12.00 19.69 28.34
CA ARG A 203 12.04 18.94 29.60
C ARG A 203 12.19 19.98 30.72
N PRO A 204 11.30 20.02 31.73
CA PRO A 204 11.62 20.76 32.93
C PRO A 204 12.79 20.01 33.60
N ALA A 205 14.00 20.49 33.35
CA ALA A 205 15.14 20.22 34.20
C ALA A 205 14.87 20.96 35.51
N PHE A 206 14.24 20.28 36.47
CA PHE A 206 14.27 20.75 37.85
C PHE A 206 15.50 20.17 38.55
N PRO A 207 16.31 21.03 39.19
CA PRO A 207 17.59 20.68 39.75
C PRO A 207 17.46 19.89 41.05
N THR A 208 18.46 19.04 41.27
CA THR A 208 18.85 18.45 42.54
C THR A 208 19.14 19.51 43.62
N GLY A 209 18.56 19.33 44.81
CA GLY A 209 19.20 19.64 46.10
C GLY A 209 18.81 20.93 46.84
N CYS A 210 18.15 20.78 48.00
CA CYS A 210 18.46 21.43 49.29
C CYS A 210 17.51 20.87 50.39
N ALA A 211 18.03 20.08 51.34
CA ALA A 211 18.24 20.42 52.77
C ALA A 211 16.93 20.59 53.58
N ARG A 212 16.54 19.64 54.45
CA ARG A 212 16.93 19.44 55.88
C ARG A 212 16.25 20.44 56.84
N ALA A 213 15.61 19.87 57.88
CA ALA A 213 15.20 20.41 59.19
C ALA A 213 14.01 21.40 59.21
N HIS A 214 12.89 20.98 59.81
CA HIS A 214 12.61 21.14 61.23
C HIS A 214 11.54 20.14 61.68
#